data_AF-A0A933MMC4-F1
#
_entry.id   AF-A0A933MMC4-F1
#
_cell.length_a   1.000
_cell.length_b   1.000
_cell.length_c   1.000
_cell.angle_alpha   90.00
_cell.angle_beta   90.00
_cell.angle_gamma   90.00
#
_symmetry.space_group_name_H-M   'P 1'
#
loop_
_entity.id
_entity.type
_entity.pdbx_description
1 polymer ?
#
loop_
_entity_poly.entity_id
_entity_poly.type
_entity_poly.pdbx_seq_one_letter_code
_entity_poly.pdbx_strand_id
1 'polypeptide(L)'
;MGQAALILSLILAIAVAVFAIQNAGPVTLRFGLWSVETSLVVVILVATAAGAALASLLGLPGWIRNRRQLRWQARELEALRTSQTAPPPEVPPRPSV
;
A
#
# COMPACT_ATOMS: atom_id res chain seq x y z
N MET A 1 3.52 -2.46 23.42
CA MET A 1 3.95 -2.07 22.06
C MET A 1 3.46 -0.67 21.66
N GLY A 2 2.30 -0.18 22.13
CA GLY A 2 1.79 1.15 21.75
C GLY A 2 2.56 2.36 22.30
N GLN A 3 2.96 2.37 23.57
CA GLN A 3 3.69 3.51 24.16
C GLN A 3 5.06 3.76 23.52
N ALA A 4 5.81 2.70 23.21
CA ALA A 4 7.10 2.83 22.52
C ALA A 4 6.93 3.45 21.11
N ALA A 5 5.90 3.04 20.37
CA ALA A 5 5.59 3.63 19.06
C ALA A 5 5.20 5.10 19.18
N LEU A 6 4.40 5.47 20.19
CA LEU A 6 4.05 6.86 20.46
C LEU A 6 5.29 7.71 20.78
N ILE A 7 6.15 7.23 21.70
CA ILE A 7 7.39 7.91 22.07
C ILE A 7 8.29 8.11 20.84
N LEU A 8 8.49 7.06 20.03
CA LEU A 8 9.29 7.15 18.82
C LEU A 8 8.69 8.13 17.79
N SER A 9 7.38 8.11 17.60
CA SER A 9 6.70 9.07 16.71
C SER A 9 6.82 10.51 17.19
N LEU A 10 6.78 10.73 18.51
CA LEU A 10 6.95 12.05 19.10
C LEU A 10 8.38 12.58 18.93
N ILE A 11 9.37 11.71 19.18
CA ILE A 11 10.79 12.04 18.93
C ILE A 11 10.99 12.39 17.46
N LEU A 12 10.44 11.59 16.54
CA LEU A 12 10.51 11.87 15.11
C LEU A 12 9.84 13.20 14.75
N ALA A 13 8.65 13.46 15.28
CA ALA A 13 7.93 14.71 15.02
C ALA A 13 8.72 15.93 15.51
N ILE A 14 9.32 15.86 16.69
CA ILE A 14 10.20 16.92 17.23
C ILE A 14 11.42 17.09 16.32
N ALA A 15 12.07 16.00 15.92
CA ALA A 15 13.23 16.07 15.02
C ALA A 15 12.88 16.74 13.67
N VAL A 16 11.72 16.40 13.09
CA VAL A 16 11.22 17.03 11.86
C VAL A 16 10.92 18.52 12.08
N ALA A 17 10.31 18.89 13.22
CA ALA A 17 10.03 20.29 13.54
C ALA A 17 11.32 21.11 13.72
N VAL A 18 12.31 20.57 14.42
CA VAL A 18 13.62 21.19 14.59
C VAL A 18 14.33 21.36 13.25
N PHE A 19 14.32 20.32 12.41
CA PHE A 19 14.83 20.39 11.04
C PHE A 19 14.12 21.49 10.23
N ALA A 20 12.80 21.62 10.36
CA ALA A 20 12.02 22.65 9.70
C ALA A 20 12.42 24.08 10.12
N ILE A 21 12.56 24.31 11.42
CA ILE A 21 12.96 25.61 11.96
C ILE A 21 14.38 25.96 11.54
N GLN A 22 15.32 25.02 11.66
CA GLN A 22 16.72 25.26 11.31
C GLN A 22 16.94 25.47 9.81
N ASN A 23 16.08 24.88 8.97
CA ASN A 23 16.14 24.98 7.50
C ASN A 23 15.02 25.88 6.94
N ALA A 24 14.55 26.85 7.73
CA ALA A 24 13.55 27.82 7.30
C ALA A 24 14.11 28.90 6.34
N GLY A 25 15.43 28.90 6.09
CA GLY A 25 16.08 29.82 5.16
C GLY A 25 15.57 29.67 3.73
N PRO A 26 15.54 30.76 2.94
CA PRO A 26 15.07 30.73 1.57
C PRO A 26 16.06 29.97 0.67
N VAL A 27 15.51 29.08 -0.14
CA VAL A 27 16.18 28.30 -1.18
C VAL A 27 15.50 28.59 -2.50
N THR A 28 16.28 29.02 -3.49
CA THR A 28 15.79 29.25 -4.85
C THR A 28 15.84 27.95 -5.66
N LEU A 29 14.68 27.43 -6.02
CA LEU A 29 14.56 26.37 -7.01
C LEU A 29 14.50 26.97 -8.41
N ARG A 30 15.21 26.38 -9.36
CA ARG A 30 15.20 26.78 -10.78
C ARG A 30 14.65 25.64 -11.63
N PHE A 31 13.56 25.90 -12.32
CA PHE A 31 12.89 25.00 -13.26
C PHE A 31 13.03 25.57 -14.68
N GLY A 32 14.19 25.33 -15.31
CA GLY A 32 14.49 25.88 -16.64
C GLY A 32 14.41 27.40 -16.64
N LEU A 33 13.32 27.96 -17.18
CA LEU A 33 13.08 29.41 -17.30
C LEU A 33 12.41 30.03 -16.07
N TRP A 34 11.93 29.24 -15.10
CA TRP A 34 11.23 29.76 -13.93
C TRP A 34 12.01 29.50 -12.64
N SER A 35 11.82 30.34 -11.64
CA SER A 35 12.40 30.14 -10.31
C SER A 35 11.39 30.45 -9.22
N VAL A 36 11.47 29.71 -8.13
CA VAL A 36 10.64 29.91 -6.95
C VAL A 36 11.51 29.89 -5.70
N GLU A 37 11.26 30.81 -4.78
CA GLU A 37 11.93 30.84 -3.48
C GLU A 37 11.01 30.21 -2.43
N THR A 38 11.54 29.23 -1.71
CA THR A 38 10.83 28.51 -0.65
C THR A 38 11.82 27.92 0.34
N SER A 39 11.37 27.28 1.42
CA SER A 39 12.29 26.60 2.34
C SER A 39 12.59 25.18 1.88
N LEU A 40 13.77 24.66 2.23
CA LEU A 40 14.17 23.29 1.88
C LEU A 40 13.13 22.24 2.33
N VAL A 41 12.53 22.46 3.49
CA VAL A 41 11.53 21.54 4.05
C VAL A 41 10.27 21.48 3.20
N VAL A 42 9.78 22.62 2.72
CA VAL A 42 8.62 22.65 1.83
C VAL A 42 8.91 21.88 0.54
N VAL A 43 10.11 22.04 -0.02
CA VAL A 43 10.53 21.29 -1.22
C VAL A 43 10.49 19.78 -0.96
N ILE A 44 11.10 19.33 0.13
CA ILE A 44 11.16 17.90 0.47
C ILE A 44 9.75 17.34 0.67
N LEU A 45 8.89 18.04 1.42
CA LEU A 45 7.52 17.60 1.67
C LEU A 45 6.70 17.50 0.39
N VAL A 46 6.74 18.53 -0.47
CA VAL A 46 5.98 18.54 -1.73
C VAL A 46 6.51 17.48 -2.70
N ALA A 47 7.83 17.35 -2.86
CA ALA A 47 8.43 16.34 -3.73
C ALA A 47 8.12 14.92 -3.25
N THR A 48 8.21 14.68 -1.94
CA THR A 48 7.89 13.37 -1.33
C THR A 48 6.42 13.04 -1.50
N ALA A 49 5.51 14.00 -1.24
CA ALA A 49 4.08 13.82 -1.42
C ALA A 49 3.73 13.54 -2.89
N ALA A 50 4.32 14.28 -3.83
CA ALA A 50 4.13 14.05 -5.26
C ALA A 50 4.66 12.67 -5.69
N GLY A 51 5.84 12.26 -5.21
CA GLY A 51 6.39 10.94 -5.46
C GLY A 51 5.52 9.81 -4.90
N ALA A 52 5.01 9.95 -3.68
CA ALA A 52 4.11 8.97 -3.06
C ALA A 52 2.77 8.88 -3.81
N ALA A 53 2.21 10.02 -4.23
CA ALA A 53 1.00 10.06 -5.05
C ALA A 53 1.21 9.35 -6.39
N LEU A 54 2.33 9.62 -7.07
CA LEU A 54 2.66 8.99 -8.34
C LEU A 54 2.89 7.49 -8.18
N ALA A 55 3.66 7.07 -7.17
CA ALA A 55 3.89 5.66 -6.86
C ALA A 55 2.58 4.92 -6.56
N SER A 56 1.68 5.56 -5.80
CA SER A 56 0.36 5.01 -5.50
C SER A 56 -0.47 4.84 -6.78
N LEU A 57 -0.48 5.85 -7.65
CA LEU A 57 -1.22 5.81 -8.92
C LEU A 57 -0.69 4.73 -9.86
N LEU A 58 0.62 4.57 -9.95
CA LEU A 58 1.25 3.51 -10.74
C LEU A 58 1.04 2.11 -10.13
N GLY A 59 0.91 2.01 -8.80
CA GLY A 59 0.63 0.76 -8.09
C GLY A 59 -0.83 0.29 -8.15
N LEU A 60 -1.78 1.20 -8.42
CA LEU A 60 -3.22 0.92 -8.43
C LEU A 60 -3.62 -0.25 -9.36
N PRO A 61 -3.20 -0.30 -10.63
CA PRO A 61 -3.60 -1.38 -11.54
C PRO A 61 -3.12 -2.76 -11.07
N GLY A 62 -1.88 -2.84 -10.57
CA GLY A 62 -1.32 -4.07 -10.01
C GLY A 62 -2.10 -4.53 -8.78
N TRP A 63 -2.42 -3.61 -7.87
CA TRP A 63 -3.23 -3.89 -6.69
C TRP A 63 -4.63 -4.41 -7.05
N ILE A 64 -5.29 -3.81 -8.04
CA ILE A 64 -6.60 -4.26 -8.55
C ILE A 64 -6.48 -5.67 -9.13
N ARG A 65 -5.49 -5.92 -9.99
CA ARG A 65 -5.26 -7.24 -10.59
C ARG A 65 -5.02 -8.31 -9.52
N ASN A 66 -4.14 -8.04 -8.55
CA ASN A 66 -3.86 -8.95 -7.46
C ASN A 66 -5.11 -9.23 -6.62
N ARG A 67 -5.92 -8.21 -6.31
CA ARG A 67 -7.20 -8.41 -5.61
C ARG A 67 -8.17 -9.29 -6.39
N ARG A 68 -8.25 -9.14 -7.71
CA ARG A 68 -9.11 -9.99 -8.55
C ARG A 68 -8.60 -11.43 -8.57
N GLN A 69 -7.29 -11.63 -8.70
CA GLN A 69 -6.68 -12.96 -8.65
C GLN A 69 -6.89 -13.64 -7.30
N LEU A 70 -6.72 -12.93 -6.19
CA LEU A 70 -7.01 -13.45 -4.85
C LEU A 70 -8.45 -13.96 -4.74
N ARG A 71 -9.42 -13.18 -5.22
CA ARG A 71 -10.84 -13.56 -5.21
C ARG A 71 -11.12 -14.77 -6.08
N TRP A 72 -10.45 -14.89 -7.22
CA TRP A 72 -10.58 -16.05 -8.11
C TRP A 72 -10.03 -17.31 -7.44
N GLN A 73 -8.80 -17.24 -6.93
CA GLN A 73 -8.15 -18.35 -6.24
C GLN A 73 -8.94 -18.80 -5.01
N ALA A 74 -9.50 -17.87 -4.23
CA ALA A 74 -10.34 -18.19 -3.08
C ALA A 74 -11.60 -18.97 -3.47
N ARG A 75 -12.23 -18.64 -4.62
CA ARG A 75 -13.39 -19.39 -5.13
C ARG A 75 -13.03 -20.79 -5.61
N GLU A 76 -11.90 -20.91 -6.30
CA GLU A 76 -11.40 -22.21 -6.78
C GLU A 76 -11.12 -23.16 -5.61
N LEU A 77 -10.46 -22.65 -4.55
CA LEU A 77 -10.20 -23.43 -3.33
C LEU A 77 -11.50 -23.92 -2.66
N GLU A 78 -12.53 -23.09 -2.62
CA GLU A 78 -13.83 -23.46 -2.04
C GLU A 78 -14.56 -24.51 -2.88
N ALA A 79 -14.53 -24.38 -4.21
CA ALA A 79 -15.09 -25.37 -5.12
C ALA A 79 -14.41 -26.73 -4.98
N LEU A 80 -13.08 -26.77 -4.94
CA LEU A 80 -12.30 -28.00 -4.74
C LEU A 80 -12.55 -28.64 -3.37
N ARG A 81 -12.77 -27.85 -2.32
CA ARG A 81 -13.16 -28.37 -0.99
C ARG A 81 -14.56 -29.00 -1.03
N THR A 82 -15.50 -28.36 -1.71
CA THR A 82 -16.87 -28.85 -1.86
C THR A 82 -16.90 -30.17 -2.63
N SER A 83 -16.16 -30.29 -3.73
CA SER A 83 -16.06 -31.52 -4.52
C SER A 83 -15.40 -32.69 -3.77
N GLN A 84 -14.45 -32.43 -2.87
CA GLN A 84 -13.83 -33.46 -2.05
C GLN A 84 -14.71 -33.92 -0.87
N THR A 85 -15.69 -33.12 -0.47
CA THR A 85 -16.60 -33.42 0.65
C THR A 85 -17.91 -34.03 0.16
N ALA A 86 -18.16 -34.09 -1.15
CA ALA A 86 -19.31 -34.76 -1.72
C ALA A 86 -19.21 -36.29 -1.52
N PRO A 87 -20.28 -36.99 -1.10
CA PRO A 87 -20.25 -38.44 -0.94
C PRO A 87 -19.90 -39.11 -2.27
N PRO A 88 -19.21 -40.27 -2.28
CA PRO A 88 -18.96 -41.01 -3.51
C PRO A 88 -20.28 -41.23 -4.26
N PRO A 89 -20.30 -41.19 -5.61
CA PRO A 89 -21.50 -41.49 -6.37
C PRO A 89 -22.05 -42.82 -5.90
N GLU A 90 -23.28 -42.80 -5.40
CA GLU A 90 -23.99 -43.97 -4.90
C GLU A 90 -24.04 -44.98 -6.06
N VAL A 91 -23.23 -46.04 -5.96
CA VAL A 91 -23.18 -47.10 -6.96
C VAL A 91 -24.58 -47.72 -6.99
N PRO A 92 -25.32 -47.63 -8.11
CA PRO A 92 -26.67 -48.15 -8.16
C PRO A 92 -26.64 -49.63 -7.76
N PRO A 93 -27.58 -50.07 -6.91
CA PRO A 93 -27.54 -51.41 -6.35
C PRO A 93 -27.48 -52.42 -7.48
N ARG A 94 -26.47 -53.30 -7.44
CA ARG A 94 -26.37 -54.39 -8.43
C ARG A 94 -27.64 -55.24 -8.32
N PRO A 95 -28.34 -55.51 -9.42
CA PRO A 95 -29.50 -56.38 -9.40
C PRO A 95 -29.06 -57.73 -8.83
N SER A 96 -29.71 -58.12 -7.73
CA SER A 96 -29.57 -59.42 -7.11
C SER A 96 -30.10 -60.47 -8.09
N VAL A 97 -29.17 -61.25 -8.66
CA VAL A 97 -29.44 -62.47 -9.42
C VAL A 97 -29.89 -63.57 -8.48
#